data_AF-A0A537SY80-F1
#
_entry.id   AF-A0A537SY80-F1
#
_cell.length_a   1.000
_cell.length_b   1.000
_cell.length_c   1.000
_cell.angle_alpha   90.00
_cell.angle_beta   90.00
_cell.angle_gamma   90.00
#
_symmetry.space_group_name_H-M   'P 1'
#
loop_
_entity.id
_entity.type
_entity.pdbx_description
1 polymer ?
#
loop_
_entity_poly.entity_id
_entity_poly.type
_entity_poly.pdbx_seq_one_letter_code
_entity_poly.pdbx_strand_id
1 'polypeptide(L)'
;MVCFVQPPKRRRTSGEEIVTNRFLSCAGYGAALLAFTLAAAPAAHAQGKWRAGAPIPQGANEVIGAQVDGQILVYGGQDPGSNAMGIFWKFDPGKNEW
;
A
#
# COMPACT_ATOMS: atom_id res chain seq x y z
N MET A 1 6.04 -10.53 9.68
CA MET A 1 5.24 -9.29 9.73
C MET A 1 6.21 -8.13 9.58
N VAL A 2 6.38 -7.56 8.38
CA VAL A 2 7.25 -6.39 8.18
C VAL A 2 6.47 -5.36 7.36
N CYS A 3 6.02 -4.31 8.05
CA CYS A 3 5.50 -3.09 7.43
C CYS A 3 6.66 -2.12 7.24
N PHE A 4 6.76 -1.48 6.06
CA PHE A 4 7.59 -0.29 5.88
C PHE A 4 6.87 0.70 4.96
N VAL A 5 6.35 1.77 5.54
CA VAL A 5 6.17 3.05 4.85
C VAL A 5 6.56 4.15 5.84
N GLN A 6 7.67 4.81 5.57
CA GLN A 6 8.10 6.00 6.30
C GLN A 6 7.50 7.24 5.60
N PRO A 7 6.87 8.19 6.33
CA PRO A 7 6.36 9.42 5.74
C PRO A 7 7.47 10.47 5.52
N PRO A 8 7.32 11.41 4.57
CA PRO A 8 8.35 12.39 4.25
C PRO A 8 8.49 13.46 5.35
N LYS A 9 9.73 13.74 5.78
CA LYS A 9 10.07 14.93 6.57
C LYS A 9 10.03 16.17 5.70
N ARG A 10 9.18 17.14 6.01
CA ARG A 10 9.32 18.53 5.51
C ARG A 10 9.94 19.40 6.59
N ARG A 11 11.03 20.08 6.27
CA ARG A 11 11.69 21.11 7.08
C ARG A 11 11.85 22.36 6.21
N ARG A 12 11.25 23.50 6.59
CA ARG A 12 11.76 24.83 6.22
C ARG A 12 11.10 25.97 7.02
N THR A 13 11.95 26.60 7.84
CA THR A 13 12.23 28.04 8.01
C THR A 13 11.06 29.01 8.27
N SER A 14 11.09 29.58 9.48
CA SER A 14 10.36 30.75 9.95
C SER A 14 10.94 32.06 9.40
N GLY A 15 10.06 33.05 9.22
CA GLY A 15 10.31 34.41 8.72
C GLY A 15 9.41 34.63 7.50
N GLU A 16 8.58 35.66 7.36
CA GLU A 16 8.45 36.94 8.04
C GLU A 16 7.03 37.48 7.72
N GLU A 17 6.64 38.47 8.50
CA GLU A 17 5.36 39.16 8.63
C GLU A 17 4.75 39.76 7.34
N ILE A 18 3.44 39.57 7.12
CA ILE A 18 2.58 40.52 6.39
C ILE A 18 1.34 40.78 7.24
N VAL A 19 1.37 41.89 7.98
CA VAL A 19 0.18 42.55 8.53
C VAL A 19 -0.56 43.20 7.36
N THR A 20 -1.87 42.96 7.22
CA THR A 20 -2.92 44.00 7.06
C THR A 20 -4.21 43.42 6.48
N ASN A 21 -5.31 43.81 7.14
CA ASN A 21 -6.70 43.85 6.66
C ASN A 21 -7.40 42.52 6.42
N ARG A 22 -8.70 42.37 6.69
CA ARG A 22 -9.75 43.10 7.43
C ARG A 22 -10.99 42.26 7.09
N PHE A 23 -11.99 42.28 7.96
CA PHE A 23 -13.33 41.73 7.72
C PHE A 23 -13.42 40.19 7.76
N LEU A 24 -13.56 39.72 9.00
CA LEU A 24 -14.18 38.45 9.32
C LEU A 24 -15.62 38.47 8.78
N SER A 25 -15.86 37.85 7.61
CA SER A 25 -17.20 37.56 7.12
C SER A 25 -17.72 36.32 7.85
N CYS A 26 -18.50 36.52 8.91
CA CYS A 26 -19.12 35.43 9.67
C CYS A 26 -20.09 34.57 8.84
N ALA A 27 -20.47 35.01 7.63
CA ALA A 27 -21.33 34.24 6.72
C ALA A 27 -20.59 33.11 5.96
N GLY A 28 -19.25 33.12 5.93
CA GLY A 28 -18.46 32.08 5.26
C GLY A 28 -18.25 30.82 6.12
N TYR A 29 -18.30 30.95 7.45
CA TYR A 29 -17.97 29.86 8.37
C TYR A 29 -19.04 28.76 8.42
N GLY A 30 -20.31 29.09 8.26
CA GLY A 30 -21.39 28.10 8.26
C GLY A 30 -21.33 27.16 7.05
N ALA A 31 -21.07 27.72 5.86
CA ALA A 31 -20.89 26.93 4.64
C ALA A 31 -19.55 26.19 4.63
N ALA A 32 -18.48 26.79 5.19
CA ALA A 32 -17.18 26.14 5.29
C ALA A 32 -17.18 24.97 6.28
N LEU A 33 -17.92 25.06 7.39
CA LEU A 33 -18.06 23.96 8.37
C LEU A 33 -18.94 22.83 7.81
N LEU A 34 -19.98 23.13 7.03
CA LEU A 34 -20.80 22.12 6.36
C LEU A 34 -20.06 21.45 5.18
N ALA A 35 -19.19 22.18 4.49
CA ALA A 35 -18.33 21.63 3.44
C ALA A 35 -17.19 20.75 4.00
N PHE A 36 -16.72 21.03 5.22
CA PHE A 36 -15.65 20.27 5.86
C PHE A 36 -16.12 18.90 6.39
N THR A 37 -17.39 18.75 6.75
CA THR A 37 -17.92 17.45 7.22
C THR A 37 -18.19 16.46 6.09
N LEU A 38 -18.39 16.92 4.85
CA LEU A 38 -18.70 16.05 3.70
C LEU A 38 -17.46 15.46 3.00
N ALA A 39 -16.27 15.98 3.28
CA ALA A 39 -15.07 15.69 2.48
C ALA A 39 -14.25 14.46 2.93
N ALA A 40 -14.63 13.80 4.04
CA ALA A 40 -13.90 12.65 4.55
C ALA A 40 -14.79 11.39 4.63
N ALA A 41 -15.38 10.99 3.50
CA ALA A 41 -15.77 9.59 3.38
C ALA A 41 -14.47 8.76 3.47
N PRO A 42 -14.34 7.83 4.44
CA PRO A 42 -13.21 6.91 4.40
C PRO A 42 -13.28 6.18 3.06
N ALA A 43 -12.19 6.21 2.30
CA ALA A 43 -12.06 5.34 1.14
C ALA A 43 -12.13 3.90 1.66
N ALA A 44 -13.32 3.32 1.67
CA ALA A 44 -13.52 1.93 2.01
C ALA A 44 -12.87 1.12 0.89
N HIS A 45 -11.64 0.67 1.11
CA HIS A 45 -11.05 -0.36 0.28
C HIS A 45 -11.93 -1.60 0.43
N ALA A 46 -12.61 -2.00 -0.65
CA ALA A 46 -13.28 -3.28 -0.68
C ALA A 46 -12.24 -4.35 -0.33
N GLN A 47 -12.39 -5.00 0.83
CA GLN A 47 -11.51 -6.11 1.17
C GLN A 47 -11.84 -7.24 0.20
N GLY A 48 -10.91 -7.53 -0.70
CA GLY A 48 -11.00 -8.71 -1.56
C GLY A 48 -11.22 -9.96 -0.70
N LYS A 49 -12.02 -10.90 -1.20
CA LYS A 49 -12.17 -12.20 -0.51
C LYS A 49 -10.93 -13.05 -0.76
N TRP A 50 -10.36 -13.60 0.31
CA TRP A 50 -9.33 -14.62 0.18
C TRP A 50 -9.90 -15.86 -0.50
N ARG A 51 -9.14 -16.41 -1.43
CA ARG A 51 -9.42 -17.68 -2.10
C ARG A 51 -8.12 -18.45 -2.26
N ALA A 52 -8.20 -19.77 -2.24
CA ALA A 52 -7.07 -20.61 -2.61
C ALA A 52 -6.76 -20.41 -4.10
N GLY A 53 -5.49 -20.22 -4.45
CA GLY A 53 -4.98 -20.33 -5.82
C GLY A 53 -4.56 -21.76 -6.13
N ALA A 54 -4.02 -21.99 -7.33
CA ALA A 54 -3.35 -23.27 -7.62
C ALA A 54 -2.21 -23.54 -6.62
N PRO A 55 -1.99 -24.80 -6.22
CA PRO A 55 -0.86 -25.15 -5.37
C PRO A 55 0.45 -24.99 -6.14
N ILE A 56 1.48 -24.47 -5.48
CA ILE A 56 2.82 -24.39 -6.10
C ILE A 56 3.36 -25.81 -6.32
N PRO A 57 3.93 -26.14 -7.50
CA PRO A 57 4.37 -27.51 -7.79
C PRO A 57 5.47 -28.03 -6.87
N GLN A 58 6.28 -27.12 -6.31
CA GLN A 58 7.39 -27.44 -5.43
C GLN A 58 7.34 -26.54 -4.19
N GLY A 59 7.01 -27.14 -3.05
CA GLY A 59 7.01 -26.44 -1.76
C GLY A 59 8.43 -26.09 -1.32
N ALA A 60 8.61 -24.88 -0.77
CA ALA A 60 9.85 -24.42 -0.17
C ALA A 60 9.56 -23.42 0.96
N ASN A 61 10.45 -23.40 1.96
CA ASN A 61 10.46 -22.37 3.01
C ASN A 61 11.17 -21.11 2.51
N GLU A 62 11.05 -19.99 3.23
CA GLU A 62 11.85 -18.77 2.98
C GLU A 62 11.86 -18.27 1.52
N VAL A 63 10.74 -18.43 0.81
CA VAL A 63 10.57 -17.91 -0.55
C VAL A 63 10.32 -16.40 -0.55
N ILE A 64 10.73 -15.74 -1.63
CA ILE A 64 10.50 -14.32 -1.87
C ILE A 64 9.52 -14.16 -3.03
N GLY A 65 8.56 -13.25 -2.91
CA GLY A 65 7.55 -12.97 -3.93
C GLY A 65 7.64 -11.54 -4.46
N ALA A 66 7.45 -11.35 -5.78
CA ALA A 66 7.35 -10.04 -6.41
C ALA A 66 6.28 -10.04 -7.52
N GLN A 67 5.59 -8.92 -7.71
CA GLN A 67 4.72 -8.73 -8.87
C GLN A 67 5.51 -8.05 -9.99
N VAL A 68 5.52 -8.66 -11.18
CA VAL A 68 6.19 -8.15 -12.38
C VAL A 68 5.28 -8.38 -13.58
N ASP A 69 4.96 -7.33 -14.33
CA ASP A 69 4.12 -7.38 -15.55
C ASP A 69 2.78 -8.12 -15.37
N GLY A 70 2.14 -7.94 -14.21
CA GLY A 70 0.86 -8.59 -13.88
C GLY A 70 0.97 -10.07 -13.49
N GLN A 71 2.18 -10.63 -13.47
CA GLN A 71 2.47 -11.98 -12.99
C GLN A 71 3.07 -11.92 -11.58
N ILE A 72 2.98 -13.03 -10.84
CA ILE A 72 3.62 -13.16 -9.52
C ILE A 72 4.83 -14.08 -9.67
N LEU A 73 6.02 -13.55 -9.40
CA LEU A 73 7.26 -14.32 -9.36
C LEU A 73 7.51 -14.80 -7.94
N VAL A 74 7.87 -16.08 -7.79
CA VAL A 74 8.31 -16.66 -6.52
C VAL A 74 9.68 -17.28 -6.73
N TYR A 75 10.66 -16.90 -5.91
CA TYR A 75 12.03 -17.37 -6.06
C TYR A 75 12.76 -17.56 -4.73
N GLY A 76 13.92 -18.22 -4.79
CA GLY A 76 14.77 -18.52 -3.63
C GLY A 76 14.45 -19.90 -3.07
N GLY A 77 13.98 -19.97 -1.82
CA GLY A 77 13.53 -21.22 -1.24
C GLY A 77 14.61 -21.96 -0.46
N GLN A 78 14.16 -22.56 0.65
CA GLN A 78 14.93 -23.38 1.55
C GLN A 78 14.21 -24.72 1.78
N ASP A 79 14.94 -25.83 1.77
CA ASP A 79 14.39 -27.15 2.10
C ASP A 79 14.16 -27.31 3.62
N PRO A 80 13.53 -28.40 4.09
CA PRO A 80 13.36 -28.63 5.53
C PRO A 80 14.67 -28.78 6.33
N GLY A 81 15.79 -29.04 5.66
CA GLY A 81 17.14 -29.16 6.24
C GLY A 81 17.95 -27.87 6.18
N SER A 82 17.33 -26.75 5.84
CA SER A 82 17.96 -25.44 5.70
C SER A 82 18.94 -25.28 4.53
N ASN A 83 18.85 -26.13 3.51
CA ASN A 83 19.64 -25.98 2.29
C ASN A 83 18.92 -25.06 1.29
N ALA A 84 19.69 -24.21 0.62
CA ALA A 84 19.18 -23.35 -0.45
C ALA A 84 18.74 -24.18 -1.66
N MET A 85 17.52 -23.94 -2.14
CA MET A 85 16.93 -24.67 -3.28
C MET A 85 17.03 -23.90 -4.60
N GLY A 86 16.98 -22.57 -4.56
CA GLY A 86 17.05 -21.74 -5.76
C GLY A 86 15.88 -21.93 -6.73
N ILE A 87 14.66 -22.19 -6.22
CA ILE A 87 13.46 -22.33 -7.05
C ILE A 87 13.10 -21.02 -7.74
N PHE A 88 12.41 -21.10 -8.88
CA PHE A 88 11.85 -19.96 -9.60
C PHE A 88 10.54 -20.37 -10.28
N TRP A 89 9.44 -19.74 -9.89
CA TRP A 89 8.08 -20.01 -10.37
C TRP A 89 7.36 -18.73 -10.76
N LYS A 90 6.42 -18.82 -11.71
CA LYS A 90 5.72 -17.65 -12.26
C LYS A 90 4.23 -17.89 -12.36
N PHE A 91 3.50 -17.36 -11.40
CA PHE A 91 2.06 -17.45 -11.37
C PHE A 91 1.37 -16.44 -12.29
N ASP A 92 0.46 -16.93 -13.14
CA ASP A 92 -0.50 -16.17 -13.94
C ASP A 92 -1.86 -16.12 -13.21
N PRO A 93 -2.22 -14.97 -12.61
CA PRO A 93 -3.50 -14.83 -11.91
C PRO A 93 -4.73 -14.93 -12.81
N GLY A 94 -4.59 -14.71 -14.12
CA GLY A 94 -5.65 -14.81 -15.10
C GLY A 94 -6.03 -16.26 -15.41
N LYS A 95 -5.05 -17.16 -15.35
CA LYS A 95 -5.24 -18.61 -15.55
C LYS A 95 -5.32 -19.41 -14.25
N ASN A 96 -4.85 -18.82 -13.15
CA ASN A 96 -4.68 -19.51 -11.87
C ASN A 96 -3.71 -20.70 -12.00
N GLU A 97 -2.53 -20.45 -12.58
CA GLU A 97 -1.49 -21.45 -12.89
C GLU A 97 -0.09 -20.89 -12.55
N TRP A 98 0.87 -21.75 -12.18
CA TRP A 98 2.27 -21.42 -11.78
C TRP A 98 3.31 -21.53 -12.90
#